data_AF-A0A136I0N5-F1
#
_entry.id   AF-A0A136I0N5-F1
#
_cell.length_a   1.000
_cell.length_b   1.000
_cell.length_c   1.000
_cell.angle_alpha   90.00
_cell.angle_beta   90.00
_cell.angle_gamma   90.00
#
_symmetry.space_group_name_H-M   'P 1'
#
loop_
_entity.id
_entity.type
_entity.pdbx_description
1 polymer ?
#
loop_
_entity_poly.entity_id
_entity_poly.type
_entity_poly.pdbx_seq_one_letter_code
_entity_poly.pdbx_strand_id
1 'polypeptide(L)'
;MFVSRSKFEDKEAQVRQLEGRLQEAMDKVEALEAENIELASSIEAANQVSSQSDSVLLKCVIDSLSQMEGIRETVLATYQRIDAENESISDINQIFNNSAATLQKILSDMSGLSVQMSSMSERISGLSTTADNINKFVTTITSISDQTNLLALNAAIEAARAGDAGRGFSVVADEVRALATETNKSATEVSELVNGIIQSTSKAVSGVNELRSNNEQLEAGINDLNGSYETMVEHCGSMKQTISSGALSTFIQTVKLDHVVWKADVYAVLCGYSHKSISEFADHASCRLGRWYSENASKPIGQSSGYREIEAPHAAVHKNGIAAMQAKQNGNEQEADAKLIAMEQASERVMALLDRLIG
;
A
#
# COMPACT_ATOMS: atom_id res chain seq x y z
N MET A 1 88.47 -77.88 50.64
CA MET A 1 87.53 -77.38 49.62
C MET A 1 86.28 -78.25 49.67
N PHE A 2 85.29 -77.91 50.49
CA PHE A 2 83.97 -78.54 50.50
C PHE A 2 82.95 -77.49 50.96
N VAL A 3 82.41 -76.74 49.99
CA VAL A 3 81.14 -76.03 50.19
C VAL A 3 80.10 -77.10 50.45
N SER A 4 79.33 -77.01 51.54
CA SER A 4 78.31 -78.02 51.83
C SER A 4 77.30 -78.03 50.69
N ARG A 5 77.08 -79.21 50.10
CA ARG A 5 76.19 -79.46 48.95
C ARG A 5 74.82 -78.78 49.11
N SER A 6 74.32 -78.76 50.35
CA SER A 6 73.08 -78.08 50.76
C SER A 6 73.05 -76.56 50.53
N LYS A 7 74.15 -75.81 50.77
CA LYS A 7 74.17 -74.35 50.52
C LYS A 7 74.23 -74.01 49.03
N PHE A 8 74.81 -74.90 48.23
CA PHE A 8 74.82 -74.78 46.77
C PHE A 8 73.44 -75.09 46.20
N GLU A 9 72.80 -76.17 46.66
CA GLU A 9 71.44 -76.55 46.28
C GLU A 9 70.40 -75.48 46.66
N ASP A 10 70.50 -74.84 47.83
CA ASP A 10 69.62 -73.72 48.24
C ASP A 10 69.79 -72.48 47.33
N LYS A 11 71.03 -72.14 46.98
CA LYS A 11 71.30 -71.03 46.05
C LYS A 11 70.86 -71.36 44.63
N GLU A 12 71.02 -72.60 44.19
CA GLU A 12 70.56 -73.06 42.89
C GLU A 12 69.02 -73.06 42.81
N ALA A 13 68.34 -73.42 43.90
CA ALA A 13 66.89 -73.31 44.02
C ALA A 13 66.41 -71.84 44.01
N GLN A 14 67.12 -70.94 44.70
CA GLN A 14 66.84 -69.49 44.66
C GLN A 14 67.07 -68.89 43.27
N VAL A 15 68.13 -69.30 42.57
CA VAL A 15 68.40 -68.88 41.19
C VAL A 15 67.29 -69.34 40.26
N ARG A 16 66.87 -70.61 40.32
CA ARG A 16 65.72 -71.10 39.53
C ARG A 16 64.41 -70.39 39.86
N GLN A 17 64.19 -70.06 41.13
CA GLN A 17 63.01 -69.29 41.56
C GLN A 17 63.04 -67.85 41.03
N LEU A 18 64.21 -67.21 41.04
CA LEU A 18 64.40 -65.87 40.49
C LEU A 18 64.32 -65.86 38.96
N GLU A 19 64.86 -66.88 38.28
CA GLU A 19 64.72 -67.08 36.84
C GLU A 19 63.25 -67.28 36.44
N GLY A 20 62.49 -68.07 37.21
CA GLY A 20 61.06 -68.24 37.00
C GLY A 20 60.27 -66.94 37.18
N ARG A 21 60.57 -66.17 38.25
CA ARG A 21 59.95 -64.85 38.48
C ARG A 21 60.35 -63.81 37.44
N LEU A 22 61.59 -63.88 36.92
CA LEU A 22 62.07 -63.00 35.87
C LEU A 22 61.36 -63.33 34.56
N GLN A 23 61.17 -64.62 34.23
CA GLN A 23 60.42 -65.03 33.07
C GLN A 23 58.95 -64.59 33.17
N GLU A 24 58.28 -64.81 34.31
CA GLU A 24 56.91 -64.31 34.53
C GLU A 24 56.82 -62.79 34.41
N ALA A 25 57.83 -62.05 34.88
CA ALA A 25 57.86 -60.60 34.75
C ALA A 25 58.08 -60.16 33.29
N MET A 26 58.92 -60.85 32.53
CA MET A 26 59.15 -60.59 31.10
C MET A 26 57.90 -60.87 30.28
N ASP A 27 57.23 -62.01 30.51
CA ASP A 27 55.97 -62.36 29.84
C ASP A 27 54.88 -61.33 30.15
N LYS A 28 54.85 -60.79 31.37
CA LYS A 28 53.91 -59.73 31.77
C LYS A 28 54.23 -58.38 31.13
N VAL A 29 55.50 -58.03 30.97
CA VAL A 29 55.93 -56.81 30.27
C VAL A 29 55.53 -56.91 28.79
N GLU A 30 55.78 -58.05 28.14
CA GLU A 30 55.41 -58.27 26.74
C GLU A 30 53.88 -58.19 26.54
N ALA A 31 53.09 -58.76 27.46
CA ALA A 31 51.64 -58.63 27.45
C ALA A 31 51.16 -57.19 27.64
N LEU A 32 51.78 -56.42 28.55
CA LEU A 32 51.44 -55.01 28.77
C LEU A 32 51.88 -54.10 27.61
N GLU A 33 52.98 -54.42 26.94
CA GLU A 33 53.43 -53.70 25.75
C GLU A 33 52.48 -53.95 24.58
N ALA A 34 52.03 -55.19 24.39
CA ALA A 34 51.00 -55.53 23.41
C ALA A 34 49.66 -54.80 23.69
N GLU A 35 49.21 -54.80 24.95
CA GLU A 35 48.00 -54.09 25.38
C GLU A 35 48.12 -52.56 25.17
N ASN A 36 49.28 -51.97 25.46
CA ASN A 36 49.51 -50.55 25.21
C ASN A 36 49.48 -50.19 23.72
N ILE A 37 50.02 -51.05 22.84
CA ILE A 37 49.96 -50.84 21.39
C ILE A 37 48.50 -50.92 20.90
N GLU A 38 47.74 -51.89 21.41
CA GLU A 38 46.32 -52.04 21.07
C GLU A 38 45.48 -50.86 21.57
N LEU A 39 45.71 -50.38 22.80
CA LEU A 39 45.08 -49.18 23.36
C LEU A 39 45.45 -47.92 22.57
N ALA A 40 46.72 -47.74 22.21
CA ALA A 40 47.17 -46.59 21.42
C ALA A 40 46.49 -46.55 20.05
N SER A 41 46.42 -47.69 19.35
CA SER A 41 45.73 -47.78 18.06
C SER A 41 44.22 -47.55 18.18
N SER A 42 43.59 -48.02 19.26
CA SER A 42 42.17 -47.77 19.53
C SER A 42 41.87 -46.30 19.81
N ILE A 43 42.74 -45.61 20.55
CA ILE A 43 42.64 -44.16 20.81
C ILE A 43 42.81 -43.37 19.51
N GLU A 44 43.77 -43.75 18.68
CA GLU A 44 44.01 -43.08 17.39
C GLU A 44 42.83 -43.28 16.42
N ALA A 45 42.26 -44.49 16.36
CA ALA A 45 41.05 -44.77 15.60
C ALA A 45 39.84 -43.98 16.13
N ALA A 46 39.65 -43.91 17.46
CA ALA A 46 38.57 -43.14 18.07
C ALA A 46 38.69 -41.63 17.78
N ASN A 47 39.90 -41.07 17.87
CA ASN A 47 40.17 -39.66 17.55
C ASN A 47 39.98 -39.35 16.05
N GLN A 48 40.37 -40.25 15.16
CA GLN A 48 40.13 -40.09 13.72
C GLN A 48 38.63 -40.15 13.38
N VAL A 49 37.88 -41.10 13.95
CA VAL A 49 36.43 -41.22 13.71
C VAL A 49 35.66 -40.03 14.31
N SER A 50 36.04 -39.54 15.49
CA SER A 50 35.43 -38.36 16.12
C SER A 50 35.70 -37.09 15.31
N SER A 51 36.95 -36.84 14.92
CA SER A 51 37.31 -35.63 14.14
C SER A 51 36.70 -35.61 12.73
N GLN A 52 36.51 -36.78 12.11
CA GLN A 52 35.99 -36.89 10.74
C GLN A 52 34.45 -36.88 10.68
N SER A 53 33.75 -37.50 11.65
CA SER A 53 32.28 -37.52 11.71
C SER A 53 31.69 -36.17 12.14
N ASP A 54 32.31 -35.50 13.12
CA ASP A 54 31.88 -34.18 13.57
C ASP A 54 32.07 -33.12 12.47
N SER A 55 33.11 -33.26 11.65
CA SER A 55 33.41 -32.33 10.55
C SER A 55 32.37 -32.37 9.42
N VAL A 56 31.90 -33.55 9.01
CA VAL A 56 30.91 -33.63 7.90
C VAL A 56 29.56 -33.06 8.33
N LEU A 57 29.07 -33.42 9.52
CA LEU A 57 27.80 -32.91 10.04
C LEU A 57 27.85 -31.39 10.22
N LEU A 58 28.92 -30.87 10.81
CA LEU A 58 29.12 -29.44 11.04
C LEU A 58 29.21 -28.66 9.72
N LYS A 59 29.89 -29.22 8.71
CA LYS A 59 29.91 -28.65 7.35
C LYS A 59 28.51 -28.61 6.74
N CYS A 60 27.72 -29.68 6.82
CA CYS A 60 26.35 -29.69 6.32
C CYS A 60 25.46 -28.66 7.02
N VAL A 61 25.62 -28.47 8.34
CA VAL A 61 24.90 -27.44 9.11
C VAL A 61 25.28 -26.05 8.60
N ILE A 62 26.56 -25.76 8.43
CA ILE A 62 27.03 -24.46 7.91
C ILE A 62 26.54 -24.21 6.49
N ASP A 63 26.59 -25.21 5.62
CA ASP A 63 26.08 -25.10 4.25
C ASP A 63 24.56 -24.87 4.25
N SER A 64 23.82 -25.52 5.15
CA SER A 64 22.37 -25.26 5.32
C SER A 64 22.08 -23.83 5.80
N LEU A 65 22.90 -23.28 6.71
CA LEU A 65 22.77 -21.89 7.16
C LEU A 65 23.12 -20.90 6.05
N SER A 66 24.06 -21.24 5.16
CA SER A 66 24.39 -20.39 4.01
C SER A 66 23.21 -20.23 3.04
N GLN A 67 22.28 -21.20 2.98
CA GLN A 67 21.06 -21.08 2.17
C GLN A 67 20.11 -19.98 2.71
N MET A 68 20.23 -19.59 3.99
CA MET A 68 19.46 -18.47 4.53
C MET A 68 19.84 -17.13 3.90
N GLU A 69 21.00 -17.04 3.25
CA GLU A 69 21.40 -15.88 2.46
C GLU A 69 20.38 -15.55 1.37
N GLY A 70 19.97 -16.56 0.58
CA GLY A 70 19.00 -16.38 -0.50
C GLY A 70 17.60 -16.05 0.03
N ILE A 71 17.21 -16.61 1.19
CA ILE A 71 15.96 -16.25 1.87
C ILE A 71 16.01 -14.77 2.29
N ARG A 72 17.12 -14.34 2.89
CA ARG A 72 17.33 -12.95 3.31
C ARG A 72 17.26 -11.97 2.15
N GLU A 73 17.87 -12.28 1.01
CA GLU A 73 17.76 -11.47 -0.20
C GLU A 73 16.32 -11.35 -0.70
N THR A 74 15.56 -12.45 -0.68
CA THR A 74 14.15 -12.46 -1.09
C THR A 74 13.26 -11.63 -0.16
N VAL A 75 13.49 -11.74 1.16
CA VAL A 75 12.76 -10.94 2.16
C VAL A 75 13.14 -9.45 2.03
N LEU A 76 14.41 -9.13 1.80
CA LEU A 76 14.85 -7.76 1.54
C LEU A 76 14.19 -7.15 0.30
N ALA A 77 14.13 -7.91 -0.81
CA ALA A 77 13.44 -7.46 -2.02
C ALA A 77 11.94 -7.23 -1.78
N THR A 78 11.32 -8.06 -0.93
CA THR A 78 9.92 -7.88 -0.51
C THR A 78 9.75 -6.60 0.32
N TYR A 79 10.67 -6.32 1.24
CA TYR A 79 10.66 -5.08 2.02
C TYR A 79 10.73 -3.84 1.13
N GLN A 80 11.64 -3.82 0.14
CA GLN A 80 11.78 -2.73 -0.81
C GLN A 80 10.52 -2.53 -1.67
N ARG A 81 9.83 -3.62 -2.06
CA ARG A 81 8.55 -3.53 -2.78
C ARG A 81 7.46 -2.91 -1.91
N ILE A 82 7.35 -3.30 -0.64
CA ILE A 82 6.35 -2.74 0.28
C ILE A 82 6.59 -1.25 0.50
N ASP A 83 7.86 -0.82 0.58
CA ASP A 83 8.22 0.59 0.73
C ASP A 83 7.77 1.43 -0.48
N ALA A 84 7.98 0.92 -1.70
CA ALA A 84 7.50 1.56 -2.93
C ALA A 84 5.96 1.63 -3.03
N GLU A 85 5.26 0.61 -2.56
CA GLU A 85 3.79 0.62 -2.49
C GLU A 85 3.27 1.65 -1.47
N ASN A 86 4.03 1.90 -0.40
CA ASN A 86 3.71 2.92 0.61
C ASN A 86 3.71 4.34 0.01
N GLU A 87 4.66 4.66 -0.87
CA GLU A 87 4.66 5.92 -1.63
C GLU A 87 3.44 6.02 -2.55
N SER A 88 3.15 4.94 -3.29
CA SER A 88 2.02 4.87 -4.22
C SER A 88 0.67 5.11 -3.54
N ILE A 89 0.48 4.64 -2.30
CA ILE A 89 -0.72 4.89 -1.49
C ILE A 89 -0.90 6.37 -1.15
N SER A 90 0.20 7.09 -0.92
CA SER A 90 0.14 8.52 -0.62
C SER A 90 -0.41 9.29 -1.82
N ASP A 91 0.08 8.98 -3.02
CA ASP A 91 -0.38 9.59 -4.27
C ASP A 91 -1.85 9.29 -4.55
N ILE A 92 -2.26 8.03 -4.33
CA ILE A 92 -3.66 7.61 -4.48
C ILE A 92 -4.59 8.42 -3.56
N ASN A 93 -4.23 8.60 -2.28
CA ASN A 93 -5.03 9.41 -1.35
C ASN A 93 -5.16 10.87 -1.79
N GLN A 94 -4.10 11.46 -2.36
CA GLN A 94 -4.15 12.82 -2.88
C GLN A 94 -5.10 12.95 -4.08
N ILE A 95 -5.07 11.97 -5.00
CA ILE A 95 -6.01 11.91 -6.13
C ILE A 95 -7.45 11.81 -5.63
N PHE A 96 -7.70 10.99 -4.60
CA PHE A 96 -9.02 10.88 -3.99
C PHE A 96 -9.48 12.24 -3.42
N ASN A 97 -8.67 12.90 -2.59
CA ASN A 97 -9.05 14.21 -2.03
C ASN A 97 -9.38 15.27 -3.11
N ASN A 98 -8.59 15.34 -4.18
CA ASN A 98 -8.84 16.27 -5.29
C ASN A 98 -10.14 15.98 -6.05
N SER A 99 -10.44 14.71 -6.24
CA SER A 99 -11.64 14.29 -6.95
C SER A 99 -12.90 14.52 -6.11
N ALA A 100 -12.85 14.31 -4.80
CA ALA A 100 -13.95 14.65 -3.89
C ALA A 100 -14.28 16.16 -3.96
N ALA A 101 -13.25 17.02 -3.96
CA ALA A 101 -13.43 18.47 -4.14
C ALA A 101 -14.06 18.82 -5.50
N THR A 102 -13.68 18.09 -6.56
CA THR A 102 -14.25 18.26 -7.90
C THR A 102 -15.72 17.86 -7.95
N LEU A 103 -16.11 16.75 -7.32
CA LEU A 103 -17.51 16.31 -7.22
C LEU A 103 -18.37 17.33 -6.46
N GLN A 104 -17.86 17.87 -5.35
CA GLN A 104 -18.56 18.93 -4.60
C GLN A 104 -18.79 20.18 -5.46
N LYS A 105 -17.80 20.56 -6.28
CA LYS A 105 -17.97 21.67 -7.23
C LYS A 105 -19.06 21.38 -8.26
N ILE A 106 -19.09 20.16 -8.81
CA ILE A 106 -20.13 19.76 -9.77
C ILE A 106 -21.52 19.83 -9.12
N LEU A 107 -21.70 19.36 -7.88
CA LEU A 107 -22.97 19.50 -7.15
C LEU A 107 -23.41 20.95 -6.99
N SER A 108 -22.46 21.84 -6.66
CA SER A 108 -22.73 23.28 -6.57
C SER A 108 -23.15 23.86 -7.93
N ASP A 109 -22.50 23.47 -9.01
CA ASP A 109 -22.81 23.93 -10.36
C ASP A 109 -24.20 23.43 -10.81
N MET A 110 -24.58 22.19 -10.48
CA MET A 110 -25.91 21.62 -10.76
C MET A 110 -27.03 22.34 -9.98
N SER A 111 -26.78 22.66 -8.71
CA SER A 111 -27.70 23.49 -7.92
C SER A 111 -27.90 24.88 -8.55
N GLY A 112 -26.81 25.49 -9.03
CA GLY A 112 -26.85 26.73 -9.79
C GLY A 112 -27.66 26.62 -11.09
N LEU A 113 -27.50 25.50 -11.81
CA LEU A 113 -28.25 25.21 -13.04
C LEU A 113 -29.76 25.13 -12.76
N SER A 114 -30.16 24.47 -11.68
CA SER A 114 -31.56 24.37 -11.24
C SER A 114 -32.19 25.75 -10.99
N VAL A 115 -31.47 26.66 -10.35
CA VAL A 115 -31.92 28.05 -10.16
C VAL A 115 -32.07 28.78 -11.50
N GLN A 116 -31.11 28.63 -12.42
CA GLN A 116 -31.18 29.25 -13.74
C GLN A 116 -32.37 28.73 -14.57
N MET A 117 -32.66 27.42 -14.49
CA MET A 117 -33.82 26.80 -15.16
C MET A 117 -35.15 27.31 -14.63
N SER A 118 -35.25 27.48 -13.31
CA SER A 118 -36.44 28.06 -12.68
C SER A 118 -36.69 29.48 -13.18
N SER A 119 -35.65 30.32 -13.20
CA SER A 119 -35.73 31.67 -13.75
C SER A 119 -36.07 31.68 -15.24
N MET A 120 -35.51 30.76 -16.03
CA MET A 120 -35.82 30.62 -17.45
C MET A 120 -37.30 30.27 -17.67
N SER A 121 -37.84 29.34 -16.88
CA SER A 121 -39.26 28.96 -16.92
C SER A 121 -40.18 30.14 -16.61
N GLU A 122 -39.83 30.97 -15.61
CA GLU A 122 -40.59 32.16 -15.25
C GLU A 122 -40.61 33.20 -16.38
N ARG A 123 -39.46 33.47 -17.00
CA ARG A 123 -39.34 34.42 -18.12
C ARG A 123 -40.12 33.96 -19.35
N ILE A 124 -40.06 32.66 -19.66
CA ILE A 124 -40.81 32.03 -20.75
C ILE A 124 -42.32 32.10 -20.47
N SER A 125 -42.74 31.85 -19.23
CA SER A 125 -44.14 31.99 -18.81
C SER A 125 -44.65 33.43 -19.01
N GLY A 126 -43.85 34.43 -18.61
CA GLY A 126 -44.17 35.84 -18.84
C GLY A 126 -44.30 36.21 -20.32
N LEU A 127 -43.44 35.65 -21.19
CA LEU A 127 -43.54 35.84 -22.63
C LEU A 127 -44.83 35.21 -23.19
N SER A 128 -45.18 34.01 -22.74
CA SER A 128 -46.42 33.33 -23.11
C SER A 128 -47.65 34.17 -22.75
N THR A 129 -47.72 34.70 -21.52
CA THR A 129 -48.79 35.59 -21.08
C THR A 129 -48.86 36.88 -21.92
N THR A 130 -47.71 37.44 -22.27
CA THR A 130 -47.64 38.65 -23.11
C THR A 130 -48.17 38.36 -24.52
N ALA A 131 -47.76 37.25 -25.14
CA ALA A 131 -48.25 36.84 -26.45
C ALA A 131 -49.77 36.60 -26.44
N ASP A 132 -50.28 35.96 -25.39
CA ASP A 132 -51.71 35.69 -25.22
C ASP A 132 -52.53 36.99 -25.08
N ASN A 133 -51.99 37.98 -24.39
CA ASN A 133 -52.59 39.32 -24.31
C ASN A 133 -52.58 40.05 -25.66
N ILE A 134 -51.48 39.98 -26.42
CA ILE A 134 -51.42 40.55 -27.77
C ILE A 134 -52.48 39.90 -28.67
N ASN A 135 -52.65 38.57 -28.60
CA ASN A 135 -53.65 37.87 -29.40
C ASN A 135 -55.09 38.34 -29.09
N LYS A 136 -55.39 38.64 -27.81
CA LYS A 136 -56.68 39.25 -27.42
C LYS A 136 -56.87 40.65 -28.00
N PHE A 137 -55.80 41.47 -28.01
CA PHE A 137 -55.84 42.79 -28.65
C PHE A 137 -56.04 42.68 -30.16
N VAL A 138 -55.34 41.76 -30.83
CA VAL A 138 -55.50 41.50 -32.27
C VAL A 138 -56.94 41.10 -32.59
N THR A 139 -57.53 40.18 -31.81
CA THR A 139 -58.95 39.78 -31.95
C THR A 139 -59.90 40.97 -31.81
N THR A 140 -59.60 41.89 -30.88
CA THR A 140 -60.39 43.11 -30.69
C THR A 140 -60.25 44.06 -31.88
N ILE A 141 -59.03 44.23 -32.41
CA ILE A 141 -58.76 45.05 -33.60
C ILE A 141 -59.50 44.50 -34.82
N THR A 142 -59.45 43.18 -35.06
CA THR A 142 -60.21 42.52 -36.14
C THR A 142 -61.71 42.81 -36.00
N SER A 143 -62.27 42.68 -34.79
CA SER A 143 -63.68 42.99 -34.54
C SER A 143 -64.05 44.46 -34.81
N ILE A 144 -63.21 45.41 -34.39
CA ILE A 144 -63.40 46.84 -34.67
C ILE A 144 -63.32 47.10 -36.17
N SER A 145 -62.38 46.46 -36.85
CA SER A 145 -62.18 46.61 -38.29
C SER A 145 -63.35 46.06 -39.09
N ASP A 146 -63.90 44.90 -38.71
CA ASP A 146 -65.10 44.32 -39.30
C ASP A 146 -66.33 45.22 -39.11
N GLN A 147 -66.50 45.79 -37.91
CA GLN A 147 -67.57 46.76 -37.64
C GLN A 147 -67.41 48.03 -38.48
N THR A 148 -66.18 48.54 -38.60
CA THR A 148 -65.87 49.72 -39.41
C THR A 148 -66.13 49.47 -40.89
N ASN A 149 -65.77 48.28 -41.39
CA ASN A 149 -66.04 47.84 -42.75
C ASN A 149 -67.56 47.77 -43.03
N LEU A 150 -68.35 47.24 -42.09
CA LEU A 150 -69.82 47.20 -42.19
C LEU A 150 -70.45 48.60 -42.14
N LEU A 151 -69.96 49.48 -41.27
CA LEU A 151 -70.41 50.87 -41.20
C LEU A 151 -70.11 51.63 -42.48
N ALA A 152 -68.90 51.47 -43.03
CA ALA A 152 -68.49 52.06 -44.29
C ALA A 152 -69.34 51.56 -45.46
N LEU A 153 -69.65 50.26 -45.50
CA LEU A 153 -70.55 49.68 -46.49
C LEU A 153 -71.96 50.30 -46.43
N ASN A 154 -72.53 50.42 -45.22
CA ASN A 154 -73.83 51.05 -45.04
C ASN A 154 -73.81 52.53 -45.48
N ALA A 155 -72.73 53.25 -45.18
CA ALA A 155 -72.55 54.64 -45.61
C ALA A 155 -72.42 54.77 -47.14
N ALA A 156 -71.70 53.86 -47.79
CA ALA A 156 -71.58 53.82 -49.25
C ALA A 156 -72.93 53.55 -49.93
N ILE A 157 -73.74 52.65 -49.36
CA ILE A 157 -75.11 52.37 -49.84
C ILE A 157 -75.99 53.62 -49.74
N GLU A 158 -75.97 54.32 -48.59
CA GLU A 158 -76.80 55.51 -48.40
C GLU A 158 -76.31 56.70 -49.25
N ALA A 159 -74.99 56.84 -49.45
CA ALA A 159 -74.41 57.82 -50.36
C ALA A 159 -74.84 57.59 -51.83
N ALA A 160 -74.88 56.33 -52.28
CA ALA A 160 -75.42 55.98 -53.59
C ALA A 160 -76.91 56.29 -53.71
N ARG A 161 -77.67 56.10 -52.62
CA ARG A 161 -79.11 56.38 -52.55
C ARG A 161 -79.43 57.87 -52.63
N ALA A 162 -78.54 58.74 -52.13
CA ALA A 162 -78.66 60.19 -52.21
C ALA A 162 -78.31 60.79 -53.60
N GLY A 163 -77.88 59.96 -54.56
CA GLY A 163 -77.57 60.39 -55.94
C GLY A 163 -76.43 61.41 -56.00
N ASP A 164 -76.61 62.50 -56.77
CA ASP A 164 -75.57 63.51 -56.97
C ASP A 164 -75.14 64.24 -55.69
N ALA A 165 -76.05 64.38 -54.71
CA ALA A 165 -75.74 64.99 -53.42
C ALA A 165 -74.83 64.11 -52.54
N GLY A 166 -74.76 62.80 -52.81
CA GLY A 166 -74.00 61.81 -52.04
C GLY A 166 -72.60 61.51 -52.58
N ARG A 167 -72.21 62.02 -53.75
CA ARG A 167 -70.92 61.67 -54.40
C ARG A 167 -69.69 61.86 -53.52
N GLY A 168 -69.62 62.96 -52.78
CA GLY A 168 -68.51 63.22 -51.85
C GLY A 168 -68.46 62.23 -50.69
N PHE A 169 -69.61 61.85 -50.15
CA PHE A 169 -69.73 60.86 -49.08
C PHE A 169 -69.40 59.44 -49.56
N SER A 170 -69.71 59.09 -50.81
CA SER A 170 -69.38 57.79 -51.39
C SER A 170 -67.87 57.56 -51.44
N VAL A 171 -67.08 58.57 -51.85
CA VAL A 171 -65.63 58.47 -51.91
C VAL A 171 -65.02 58.26 -50.52
N VAL A 172 -65.51 58.99 -49.52
CA VAL A 172 -65.06 58.82 -48.13
C VAL A 172 -65.43 57.42 -47.59
N ALA A 173 -66.64 56.95 -47.88
CA ALA A 173 -67.09 55.63 -47.45
C ALA A 173 -66.24 54.50 -48.05
N ASP A 174 -65.90 54.58 -49.34
CA ASP A 174 -65.02 53.61 -49.99
C ASP A 174 -63.59 53.62 -49.42
N GLU A 175 -63.04 54.80 -49.10
CA GLU A 175 -61.72 54.94 -48.46
C GLU A 175 -61.70 54.34 -47.04
N VAL A 176 -62.74 54.61 -46.23
CA VAL A 176 -62.89 54.00 -44.90
C VAL A 176 -63.00 52.47 -45.01
N ARG A 177 -63.71 51.97 -46.03
CA ARG A 177 -63.82 50.53 -46.29
C ARG A 177 -62.47 49.90 -46.67
N ALA A 178 -61.68 50.59 -47.50
CA ALA A 178 -60.34 50.17 -47.87
C ALA A 178 -59.41 50.11 -46.63
N LEU A 179 -59.42 51.16 -45.79
CA LEU A 179 -58.66 51.20 -44.54
C LEU A 179 -59.05 50.08 -43.56
N ALA A 180 -60.34 49.78 -43.44
CA ALA A 180 -60.81 48.66 -42.61
C ALA A 180 -60.38 47.30 -43.18
N THR A 181 -60.33 47.15 -44.50
CA THR A 181 -59.82 45.91 -45.13
C THR A 181 -58.32 45.75 -44.86
N GLU A 182 -57.54 46.82 -45.02
CA GLU A 182 -56.08 46.80 -44.77
C GLU A 182 -55.74 46.58 -43.29
N THR A 183 -56.55 47.13 -42.39
CA THR A 183 -56.42 46.92 -40.94
C THR A 183 -56.66 45.45 -40.58
N ASN A 184 -57.66 44.80 -41.18
CA ASN A 184 -57.92 43.37 -40.98
C ASN A 184 -56.76 42.48 -41.46
N LYS A 185 -56.22 42.81 -42.63
CA LYS A 185 -55.05 42.12 -43.18
C LYS A 185 -53.86 42.24 -42.23
N SER A 186 -53.55 43.46 -41.77
CA SER A 186 -52.48 43.73 -40.81
C SER A 186 -52.70 42.97 -39.48
N ALA A 187 -53.93 42.96 -38.97
CA ALA A 187 -54.28 42.22 -37.75
C ALA A 187 -54.07 40.71 -37.92
N THR A 188 -54.39 40.16 -39.09
CA THR A 188 -54.17 38.74 -39.42
C THR A 188 -52.68 38.40 -39.43
N GLU A 189 -51.85 39.23 -40.07
CA GLU A 189 -50.40 39.05 -40.10
C GLU A 189 -49.79 39.11 -38.68
N VAL A 190 -50.25 40.02 -37.82
CA VAL A 190 -49.83 40.07 -36.41
C VAL A 190 -50.27 38.81 -35.64
N SER A 191 -51.49 38.30 -35.89
CA SER A 191 -51.98 37.05 -35.27
C SER A 191 -51.07 35.86 -35.60
N GLU A 192 -50.66 35.72 -36.87
CA GLU A 192 -49.75 34.66 -37.31
C GLU A 192 -48.40 34.75 -36.61
N LEU A 193 -47.82 35.95 -36.51
CA LEU A 193 -46.55 36.18 -35.79
C LEU A 193 -46.66 35.83 -34.30
N VAL A 194 -47.76 36.21 -33.65
CA VAL A 194 -48.01 35.93 -32.23
C VAL A 194 -48.19 34.43 -31.99
N ASN A 195 -48.90 33.72 -32.87
CA ASN A 195 -48.99 32.25 -32.81
C ASN A 195 -47.62 31.58 -32.96
N GLY A 196 -46.75 32.12 -33.82
CA GLY A 196 -45.36 31.69 -33.93
C GLY A 196 -44.57 31.86 -32.63
N ILE A 197 -44.78 32.98 -31.91
CA ILE A 197 -44.18 33.22 -30.59
C ILE A 197 -44.70 32.20 -29.57
N ILE A 198 -46.02 31.97 -29.51
CA ILE A 198 -46.63 31.00 -28.58
C ILE A 198 -46.05 29.60 -28.81
N GLN A 199 -45.96 29.16 -30.07
CA GLN A 199 -45.41 27.86 -30.40
C GLN A 199 -43.93 27.74 -30.00
N SER A 200 -43.13 28.78 -30.26
CA SER A 200 -41.71 28.82 -29.89
C SER A 200 -41.52 28.81 -28.38
N THR A 201 -42.35 29.53 -27.65
CA THR A 201 -42.35 29.60 -26.19
C THR A 201 -42.72 28.25 -25.58
N SER A 202 -43.72 27.56 -26.13
CA SER A 202 -44.10 26.19 -25.73
C SER A 202 -42.95 25.19 -25.93
N LYS A 203 -42.26 25.24 -27.07
CA LYS A 203 -41.05 24.42 -27.31
C LYS A 203 -39.94 24.72 -26.29
N ALA A 204 -39.75 25.99 -25.95
CA ALA A 204 -38.75 26.39 -24.95
C ALA A 204 -39.09 25.85 -23.55
N VAL A 205 -40.37 25.86 -23.13
CA VAL A 205 -40.79 25.22 -21.86
C VAL A 205 -40.44 23.74 -21.85
N SER A 206 -40.78 23.00 -22.92
CA SER A 206 -40.46 21.58 -23.01
C SER A 206 -38.95 21.32 -22.89
N GLY A 207 -38.12 22.12 -23.57
CA GLY A 207 -36.67 22.02 -23.48
C GLY A 207 -36.12 22.30 -22.07
N VAL A 208 -36.68 23.29 -21.36
CA VAL A 208 -36.29 23.56 -19.96
C VAL A 208 -36.67 22.41 -19.04
N ASN A 209 -37.85 21.80 -19.23
CA ASN A 209 -38.27 20.64 -18.43
C ASN A 209 -37.38 19.41 -18.66
N GLU A 210 -37.00 19.15 -19.91
CA GLU A 210 -36.07 18.07 -20.25
C GLU A 210 -34.70 18.30 -19.60
N LEU A 211 -34.15 19.52 -19.73
CA LEU A 211 -32.91 19.87 -19.08
C LEU A 211 -33.00 19.71 -17.55
N ARG A 212 -34.13 20.09 -16.93
CA ARG A 212 -34.33 19.94 -15.47
C ARG A 212 -34.30 18.47 -15.07
N SER A 213 -35.00 17.60 -15.81
CA SER A 213 -34.97 16.16 -15.57
C SER A 213 -33.55 15.59 -15.70
N ASN A 214 -32.78 16.05 -16.69
CA ASN A 214 -31.39 15.62 -16.87
C ASN A 214 -30.50 16.09 -15.72
N ASN A 215 -30.72 17.31 -15.22
CA ASN A 215 -30.00 17.85 -14.06
C ASN A 215 -30.27 17.04 -12.79
N GLU A 216 -31.53 16.68 -12.53
CA GLU A 216 -31.91 15.84 -11.38
C GLU A 216 -31.25 14.45 -11.46
N GLN A 217 -31.18 13.85 -12.65
CA GLN A 217 -30.48 12.57 -12.85
C GLN A 217 -28.97 12.69 -12.64
N LEU A 218 -28.36 13.80 -13.10
CA LEU A 218 -26.93 14.07 -12.89
C LEU A 218 -26.62 14.26 -11.41
N GLU A 219 -27.45 14.99 -10.65
CA GLU A 219 -27.29 15.15 -9.20
C GLU A 219 -27.34 13.80 -8.47
N ALA A 220 -28.31 12.94 -8.82
CA ALA A 220 -28.38 11.59 -8.27
C ALA A 220 -27.11 10.77 -8.59
N GLY A 221 -26.67 10.77 -9.84
CA GLY A 221 -25.47 10.05 -10.27
C GLY A 221 -24.18 10.56 -9.59
N ILE A 222 -24.07 11.87 -9.32
CA ILE A 222 -22.94 12.44 -8.59
C ILE A 222 -22.98 12.05 -7.11
N ASN A 223 -24.16 11.97 -6.49
CA ASN A 223 -24.29 11.50 -5.11
C ASN A 223 -23.88 10.02 -4.96
N ASP A 224 -24.29 9.15 -5.89
CA ASP A 224 -23.86 7.76 -5.92
C ASP A 224 -22.34 7.63 -6.12
N LEU A 225 -21.78 8.48 -6.99
CA LEU A 225 -20.33 8.61 -7.17
C LEU A 225 -19.63 9.01 -5.87
N ASN A 226 -20.19 9.97 -5.13
CA ASN A 226 -19.62 10.42 -3.86
C ASN A 226 -19.60 9.31 -2.81
N GLY A 227 -20.67 8.51 -2.69
CA GLY A 227 -20.68 7.35 -1.78
C GLY A 227 -19.66 6.26 -2.18
N SER A 228 -19.48 6.03 -3.48
CA SER A 228 -18.42 5.14 -3.98
C SER A 228 -17.03 5.66 -3.62
N TYR A 229 -16.86 6.98 -3.66
CA TYR A 229 -15.63 7.67 -3.33
C TYR A 229 -15.24 7.53 -1.86
N GLU A 230 -16.21 7.72 -0.95
CA GLU A 230 -16.03 7.52 0.50
C GLU A 230 -15.55 6.09 0.81
N THR A 231 -16.16 5.10 0.15
CA THR A 231 -15.75 3.68 0.27
C THR A 231 -14.31 3.46 -0.23
N MET A 232 -13.91 4.10 -1.33
CA MET A 232 -12.53 3.99 -1.84
C MET A 232 -11.52 4.63 -0.90
N VAL A 233 -11.86 5.77 -0.27
CA VAL A 233 -11.01 6.39 0.75
C VAL A 233 -10.82 5.47 1.96
N GLU A 234 -11.89 4.81 2.41
CA GLU A 234 -11.80 3.82 3.49
C GLU A 234 -10.88 2.64 3.11
N HIS A 235 -11.03 2.10 1.90
CA HIS A 235 -10.15 1.04 1.40
C HIS A 235 -8.69 1.49 1.33
N CYS A 236 -8.42 2.73 0.90
CA CYS A 236 -7.06 3.28 0.89
C CYS A 236 -6.48 3.40 2.30
N GLY A 237 -7.30 3.78 3.28
CA GLY A 237 -6.92 3.80 4.69
C GLY A 237 -6.54 2.41 5.21
N SER A 238 -7.36 1.40 4.91
CA SER A 238 -7.09 -0.01 5.25
C SER A 238 -5.81 -0.54 4.58
N MET A 239 -5.63 -0.21 3.31
CA MET A 239 -4.43 -0.56 2.55
C MET A 239 -3.19 0.07 3.18
N LYS A 240 -3.23 1.36 3.52
CA LYS A 240 -2.15 2.07 4.22
C LYS A 240 -1.76 1.37 5.52
N GLN A 241 -2.74 0.96 6.32
CA GLN A 241 -2.50 0.25 7.57
C GLN A 241 -1.83 -1.11 7.33
N THR A 242 -2.30 -1.85 6.33
CA THR A 242 -1.75 -3.17 5.94
C THR A 242 -0.32 -3.05 5.44
N ILE A 243 -0.03 -2.08 4.57
CA ILE A 243 1.32 -1.83 4.04
C ILE A 243 2.25 -1.37 5.15
N SER A 244 1.84 -0.45 6.02
CA SER A 244 2.67 0.00 7.14
C SER A 244 3.01 -1.14 8.10
N SER A 245 2.04 -2.02 8.38
CA SER A 245 2.26 -3.19 9.25
C SER A 245 3.14 -4.24 8.56
N GLY A 246 2.93 -4.47 7.27
CA GLY A 246 3.77 -5.33 6.43
C GLY A 246 5.21 -4.83 6.33
N ALA A 247 5.41 -3.52 6.17
CA ALA A 247 6.74 -2.91 6.08
C ALA A 247 7.56 -3.16 7.34
N LEU A 248 6.96 -2.93 8.51
CA LEU A 248 7.61 -3.22 9.79
C LEU A 248 7.87 -4.71 9.93
N SER A 249 6.91 -5.57 9.63
CA SER A 249 7.07 -7.03 9.75
C SER A 249 8.19 -7.56 8.85
N THR A 250 8.20 -7.20 7.56
CA THR A 250 9.24 -7.63 6.62
C THR A 250 10.61 -7.05 6.96
N PHE A 251 10.67 -5.80 7.44
CA PHE A 251 11.92 -5.23 7.97
C PHE A 251 12.44 -6.06 9.15
N ILE A 252 11.57 -6.38 10.11
CA ILE A 252 11.94 -7.18 11.29
C ILE A 252 12.41 -8.58 10.87
N GLN A 253 11.72 -9.26 9.96
CA GLN A 253 12.18 -10.54 9.42
C GLN A 253 13.54 -10.43 8.72
N THR A 254 13.76 -9.34 7.98
CA THR A 254 15.05 -9.07 7.32
C THR A 254 16.18 -8.98 8.34
N VAL A 255 16.01 -8.21 9.41
CA VAL A 255 17.06 -8.06 10.44
C VAL A 255 17.25 -9.35 11.26
N LYS A 256 16.20 -10.14 11.49
CA LYS A 256 16.35 -11.48 12.10
C LYS A 256 17.25 -12.36 11.23
N LEU A 257 17.01 -12.39 9.92
CA LEU A 257 17.84 -13.14 8.97
C LEU A 257 19.27 -12.58 8.86
N ASP A 258 19.46 -11.25 8.91
CA ASP A 258 20.80 -10.65 8.99
C ASP A 258 21.59 -11.22 10.17
N HIS A 259 20.96 -11.34 11.35
CA HIS A 259 21.61 -11.89 12.54
C HIS A 259 21.88 -13.39 12.42
N VAL A 260 20.95 -14.17 11.84
CA VAL A 260 21.19 -15.61 11.64
C VAL A 260 22.35 -15.84 10.68
N VAL A 261 22.41 -15.12 9.56
CA VAL A 261 23.54 -15.19 8.63
C VAL A 261 24.82 -14.71 9.30
N TRP A 262 24.79 -13.59 10.03
CA TRP A 262 25.97 -13.07 10.72
C TRP A 262 26.53 -14.08 11.72
N LYS A 263 25.69 -14.75 12.50
CA LYS A 263 26.12 -15.84 13.41
C LYS A 263 26.62 -17.07 12.63
N ALA A 264 26.00 -17.42 11.52
CA ALA A 264 26.46 -18.50 10.66
C ALA A 264 27.88 -18.24 10.13
N ASP A 265 28.19 -16.99 9.75
CA ASP A 265 29.54 -16.58 9.38
C ASP A 265 30.53 -16.74 10.54
N VAL A 266 30.14 -16.37 11.77
CA VAL A 266 30.97 -16.58 12.97
C VAL A 266 31.26 -18.07 13.17
N TYR A 267 30.25 -18.93 13.05
CA TYR A 267 30.42 -20.38 13.14
C TYR A 267 31.33 -20.93 12.04
N ALA A 268 31.15 -20.47 10.80
CA ALA A 268 31.97 -20.88 9.68
C ALA A 268 33.45 -20.53 9.89
N VAL A 269 33.75 -19.34 10.44
CA VAL A 269 35.12 -18.93 10.77
C VAL A 269 35.70 -19.78 11.92
N LEU A 270 34.95 -19.97 13.01
CA LEU A 270 35.41 -20.73 14.17
C LEU A 270 35.66 -22.21 13.87
N CYS A 271 34.90 -22.78 12.93
CA CYS A 271 35.02 -24.16 12.49
C CYS A 271 36.00 -24.33 11.30
N GLY A 272 36.60 -23.25 10.81
CA GLY A 272 37.59 -23.29 9.73
C GLY A 272 37.01 -23.47 8.31
N TYR A 273 35.71 -23.29 8.12
CA TYR A 273 35.06 -23.35 6.81
C TYR A 273 34.95 -21.99 6.09
N SER A 274 35.41 -20.92 6.74
CA SER A 274 35.50 -19.57 6.16
C SER A 274 36.81 -18.90 6.56
N HIS A 275 37.36 -18.10 5.65
CA HIS A 275 38.59 -17.32 5.87
C HIS A 275 38.34 -15.83 6.11
N LYS A 276 37.07 -15.44 6.34
CA LYS A 276 36.67 -14.06 6.60
C LYS A 276 37.41 -13.51 7.83
N SER A 277 38.05 -12.36 7.67
CA SER A 277 38.74 -11.67 8.76
C SER A 277 37.75 -11.02 9.72
N ILE A 278 38.15 -10.84 10.97
CA ILE A 278 37.31 -10.21 12.01
C ILE A 278 36.87 -8.80 11.61
N SER A 279 37.70 -8.06 10.87
CA SER A 279 37.38 -6.72 10.35
C SER A 279 36.27 -6.69 9.30
N GLU A 280 35.96 -7.81 8.66
CA GLU A 280 34.87 -7.91 7.68
C GLU A 280 33.50 -8.14 8.33
N PHE A 281 33.45 -8.36 9.64
CA PHE A 281 32.19 -8.45 10.37
C PHE A 281 31.72 -7.05 10.75
N ALA A 282 30.49 -6.73 10.37
CA ALA A 282 29.86 -5.47 10.77
C ALA A 282 29.75 -5.38 12.30
N ASP A 283 29.95 -4.18 12.83
CA ASP A 283 29.63 -3.85 14.23
C ASP A 283 28.11 -3.61 14.40
N HIS A 284 27.63 -3.65 15.64
CA HIS A 284 26.21 -3.46 15.95
C HIS A 284 25.66 -2.09 15.50
N ALA A 285 26.46 -1.03 15.45
CA ALA A 285 25.98 0.31 15.08
C ALA A 285 25.87 0.49 13.55
N SER A 286 26.80 -0.12 12.81
CA SER A 286 26.90 -0.07 11.35
C SER A 286 25.98 -1.06 10.64
N CYS A 287 25.50 -2.10 11.35
CA CYS A 287 24.56 -3.08 10.81
C CYS A 287 23.18 -2.46 10.51
N ARG A 288 22.34 -3.17 9.75
CA ARG A 288 21.01 -2.68 9.35
C ARG A 288 20.12 -2.35 10.56
N LEU A 289 20.14 -3.20 11.59
CA LEU A 289 19.38 -2.97 12.82
C LEU A 289 19.90 -1.74 13.59
N GLY A 290 21.22 -1.57 13.70
CA GLY A 290 21.83 -0.44 14.40
C GLY A 290 21.51 0.91 13.75
N ARG A 291 21.64 0.99 12.41
CA ARG A 291 21.25 2.20 11.66
C ARG A 291 19.78 2.53 11.88
N TRP A 292 18.90 1.53 11.71
CA TRP A 292 17.46 1.71 11.95
C TRP A 292 17.14 2.10 13.40
N TYR A 293 17.85 1.56 14.38
CA TYR A 293 17.73 1.94 15.79
C TYR A 293 18.13 3.40 16.03
N SER A 294 19.18 3.89 15.35
CA SER A 294 19.54 5.30 15.49
C SER A 294 18.53 6.24 14.81
N GLU A 295 18.05 5.89 13.62
CA GLU A 295 17.14 6.71 12.81
C GLU A 295 15.71 6.81 13.37
N ASN A 296 15.28 5.81 14.14
CA ASN A 296 13.90 5.73 14.64
C ASN A 296 13.76 6.06 16.13
N ALA A 297 14.86 6.45 16.80
CA ALA A 297 14.87 6.73 18.24
C ALA A 297 13.91 7.87 18.64
N SER A 298 13.73 8.87 17.77
CA SER A 298 12.82 10.00 17.97
C SER A 298 11.39 9.74 17.51
N LYS A 299 11.11 8.63 16.82
CA LYS A 299 9.78 8.29 16.30
C LYS A 299 8.92 7.56 17.34
N PRO A 300 7.60 7.43 17.12
CA PRO A 300 6.71 6.74 18.07
C PRO A 300 7.17 5.32 18.43
N ILE A 301 7.70 4.57 17.46
CA ILE A 301 8.24 3.22 17.71
C ILE A 301 9.43 3.24 18.69
N GLY A 302 10.25 4.30 18.69
CA GLY A 302 11.37 4.51 19.59
C GLY A 302 10.99 4.75 21.05
N GLN A 303 9.71 5.04 21.31
CA GLN A 303 9.17 5.18 22.65
C GLN A 303 8.72 3.83 23.25
N SER A 304 8.60 2.78 22.43
CA SER A 304 8.19 1.45 22.92
C SER A 304 9.27 0.80 23.79
N SER A 305 8.84 0.02 24.78
CA SER A 305 9.76 -0.72 25.65
C SER A 305 10.59 -1.75 24.88
N GLY A 306 9.94 -2.50 23.98
CA GLY A 306 10.61 -3.49 23.12
C GLY A 306 11.73 -2.88 22.27
N TYR A 307 11.54 -1.66 21.77
CA TYR A 307 12.57 -0.95 21.02
C TYR A 307 13.74 -0.61 21.92
N ARG A 308 13.52 0.06 23.05
CA ARG A 308 14.60 0.51 23.95
C ARG A 308 15.42 -0.64 24.52
N GLU A 309 14.78 -1.79 24.77
CA GLU A 309 15.42 -2.97 25.33
C GLU A 309 16.32 -3.72 24.33
N ILE A 310 16.20 -3.46 23.02
CA ILE A 310 16.90 -4.25 21.99
C ILE A 310 18.41 -3.96 21.94
N GLU A 311 18.82 -2.73 22.25
CA GLU A 311 20.16 -2.26 21.94
C GLU A 311 21.25 -2.95 22.76
N ALA A 312 21.02 -3.14 24.06
CA ALA A 312 21.96 -3.82 24.94
C ALA A 312 22.23 -5.29 24.53
N PRO A 313 21.22 -6.16 24.34
CA PRO A 313 21.45 -7.52 23.85
C PRO A 313 21.96 -7.55 22.41
N HIS A 314 21.54 -6.63 21.54
CA HIS A 314 22.06 -6.51 20.17
C HIS A 314 23.58 -6.22 20.15
N ALA A 315 24.03 -5.22 20.89
CA ALA A 315 25.46 -4.92 21.06
C ALA A 315 26.22 -6.12 21.65
N ALA A 316 25.60 -6.87 22.57
CA ALA A 316 26.18 -8.06 23.15
C ALA A 316 26.35 -9.22 22.15
N VAL A 317 25.46 -9.39 21.16
CA VAL A 317 25.64 -10.39 20.08
C VAL A 317 26.94 -10.13 19.33
N HIS A 318 27.09 -8.92 18.77
CA HIS A 318 28.27 -8.56 17.98
C HIS A 318 29.55 -8.61 18.81
N LYS A 319 29.53 -8.06 20.02
CA LYS A 319 30.69 -8.03 20.92
C LYS A 319 31.17 -9.44 21.28
N ASN A 320 30.25 -10.35 21.63
CA ASN A 320 30.61 -11.70 22.04
C ASN A 320 31.04 -12.57 20.84
N GLY A 321 30.40 -12.45 19.68
CA GLY A 321 30.83 -13.17 18.47
C GLY A 321 32.23 -12.79 18.01
N ILE A 322 32.56 -11.50 18.01
CA ILE A 322 33.92 -11.01 17.72
C ILE A 322 34.92 -11.53 18.77
N ALA A 323 34.57 -11.43 20.06
CA ALA A 323 35.43 -11.92 21.14
C ALA A 323 35.68 -13.44 21.06
N ALA A 324 34.69 -14.23 20.63
CA ALA A 324 34.84 -15.66 20.42
C ALA A 324 35.87 -15.98 19.32
N MET A 325 35.79 -15.28 18.18
CA MET A 325 36.76 -15.42 17.10
C MET A 325 38.17 -15.02 17.52
N GLN A 326 38.31 -13.94 18.30
CA GLN A 326 39.60 -13.50 18.85
C GLN A 326 40.19 -14.54 19.82
N ALA A 327 39.37 -15.08 20.73
CA ALA A 327 39.80 -16.11 21.68
C ALA A 327 40.28 -17.38 20.96
N LYS A 328 39.56 -17.81 19.90
CA LYS A 328 39.96 -18.96 19.07
C LYS A 328 41.27 -18.71 18.32
N GLN A 329 41.47 -17.52 17.76
CA GLN A 329 42.76 -17.13 17.13
C GLN A 329 43.93 -17.15 18.12
N ASN A 330 43.66 -16.83 19.38
CA ASN A 330 44.66 -16.86 20.47
C ASN A 330 44.84 -18.26 21.08
N GLY A 331 44.15 -19.29 20.57
CA GLY A 331 44.21 -20.67 21.08
C GLY A 331 43.47 -20.91 22.39
N ASN A 332 42.65 -19.96 22.85
CA ASN A 332 41.86 -20.10 24.07
C ASN A 332 40.45 -20.62 23.76
N GLU A 333 40.32 -21.94 23.63
CA GLU A 333 39.04 -22.59 23.27
C GLU A 333 37.97 -22.41 24.33
N GLN A 334 38.34 -22.48 25.62
CA GLN A 334 37.37 -22.34 26.71
C GLN A 334 36.73 -20.94 26.75
N GLU A 335 37.52 -19.90 26.48
CA GLU A 335 36.98 -18.54 26.37
C GLU A 335 36.14 -18.38 25.09
N ALA A 336 36.55 -18.97 23.97
CA ALA A 336 35.77 -18.94 22.74
C ALA A 336 34.37 -19.54 22.93
N ASP A 337 34.27 -20.70 23.59
CA ASP A 337 33.00 -21.36 23.88
C ASP A 337 32.12 -20.53 24.81
N ALA A 338 32.70 -19.97 25.87
CA ALA A 338 31.97 -19.09 26.80
C ALA A 338 31.40 -17.85 26.10
N LYS A 339 32.17 -17.25 25.17
CA LYS A 339 31.71 -16.11 24.37
C LYS A 339 30.64 -16.52 23.34
N LEU A 340 30.75 -17.68 22.71
CA LEU A 340 29.71 -18.21 21.82
C LEU A 340 28.38 -18.41 22.54
N ILE A 341 28.39 -19.02 23.73
CA ILE A 341 27.18 -19.21 24.55
C ILE A 341 26.55 -17.85 24.90
N ALA A 342 27.37 -16.88 25.30
CA ALA A 342 26.89 -15.53 25.61
C ALA A 342 26.31 -14.80 24.37
N MET A 343 26.89 -15.02 23.19
CA MET A 343 26.37 -14.52 21.92
C MET A 343 24.98 -15.10 21.62
N GLU A 344 24.80 -16.41 21.78
CA GLU A 344 23.52 -17.08 21.52
C GLU A 344 22.43 -16.63 22.50
N GLN A 345 22.72 -16.56 23.79
CA GLN A 345 21.77 -16.06 24.79
C GLN A 345 21.35 -14.61 24.50
N ALA A 346 22.30 -13.76 24.08
CA ALA A 346 21.98 -12.40 23.66
C ALA A 346 21.12 -12.40 22.38
N SER A 347 21.43 -13.27 21.42
CA SER A 347 20.69 -13.39 20.17
C SER A 347 19.25 -13.84 20.40
N GLU A 348 19.00 -14.83 21.26
CA GLU A 348 17.65 -15.26 21.62
C GLU A 348 16.83 -14.10 22.18
N ARG A 349 17.45 -13.27 23.03
CA ARG A 349 16.80 -12.07 23.58
C ARG A 349 16.50 -11.04 22.51
N VAL A 350 17.41 -10.80 21.55
CA VAL A 350 17.15 -9.92 20.40
C VAL A 350 15.96 -10.44 19.58
N MET A 351 15.93 -11.74 19.25
CA MET A 351 14.83 -12.33 18.47
C MET A 351 13.49 -12.16 19.18
N ALA A 352 13.42 -12.42 20.49
CA ALA A 352 12.21 -12.25 21.27
C ALA A 352 11.75 -10.78 21.35
N LEU A 353 12.69 -9.84 21.45
CA LEU A 353 12.36 -8.40 21.46
C LEU A 353 11.89 -7.91 20.08
N LEU A 354 12.49 -8.42 19.00
CA LEU A 354 12.05 -8.16 17.63
C LEU A 354 10.63 -8.68 17.39
N ASP A 355 10.28 -9.87 17.90
CA ASP A 355 8.92 -10.41 17.78
C ASP A 355 7.88 -9.58 18.56
N ARG A 356 8.27 -8.94 19.67
CA ARG A 356 7.41 -8.01 20.41
C ARG A 356 7.19 -6.67 19.70
N LEU A 357 7.99 -6.33 18.68
CA LEU A 357 7.79 -5.10 17.91
C LEU A 357 6.71 -5.24 16.85
N ILE A 358 6.35 -6.47 16.49
CA ILE A 358 5.38 -6.78 15.42
C ILE A 358 4.05 -7.34 15.94
N GLY A 359 3.97 -7.73 17.21
CA GLY A 359 2.77 -8.29 17.86
C GLY A 359 2.20 -7.37 18.94
#